data_AF-A0A1R0L5T1-F1
#
_entry.id   AF-A0A1R0L5T1-F1
#
_cell.length_a   1.000
_cell.length_b   1.000
_cell.length_c   1.000
_cell.angle_alpha   90.00
_cell.angle_beta   90.00
_cell.angle_gamma   90.00
#
_symmetry.space_group_name_H-M   'P 1'
#
loop_
_entity.id
_entity.type
_entity.pdbx_description
1 polymer ?
#
loop_
_entity_poly.entity_id
_entity_poly.type
_entity_poly.pdbx_seq_one_letter_code
_entity_poly.pdbx_strand_id
1 'polypeptide(L)' 'MQMHSAQDAAGDGFGFTWPAEFPVVRIDQVLFRGVEPGSASVLPANGSDHLPVTAGISW' A
#
# COMPACT_ATOMS: atom_id res chain seq x y z
N MET A 1 -16.90 -11.72 -7.71
CA MET A 1 -16.84 -10.37 -7.11
C MET A 1 -15.40 -9.88 -7.14
N GLN A 2 -15.18 -8.57 -7.25
CA GLN A 2 -13.86 -7.93 -7.41
C GLN A 2 -13.22 -7.61 -6.05
N MET A 3 -11.88 -7.57 -5.96
CA MET A 3 -11.13 -7.08 -4.79
C MET A 3 -10.77 -5.61 -5.01
N HIS A 4 -10.69 -4.82 -3.93
CA HIS A 4 -10.38 -3.39 -4.00
C HIS A 4 -8.98 -3.10 -3.42
N SER A 5 -8.26 -2.13 -3.98
CA SER A 5 -6.94 -1.74 -3.47
C SER A 5 -7.06 -0.77 -2.30
N ALA A 6 -6.37 -1.06 -1.19
CA ALA A 6 -6.36 -0.19 -0.02
C ALA A 6 -5.68 1.17 -0.31
N GLN A 7 -4.64 1.17 -1.15
CA GLN A 7 -3.96 2.42 -1.55
C GLN A 7 -4.87 3.31 -2.40
N ASP A 8 -5.68 2.72 -3.30
CA ASP A 8 -6.61 3.50 -4.11
C ASP A 8 -7.79 4.05 -3.27
N ALA A 9 -8.15 3.36 -2.18
CA ALA A 9 -9.29 3.73 -1.35
C ALA A 9 -8.93 4.70 -0.19
N ALA A 10 -7.79 4.49 0.47
CA ALA A 10 -7.44 5.18 1.71
C ALA A 10 -5.95 5.57 1.82
N GLY A 11 -5.22 5.55 0.70
CA GLY A 11 -3.81 5.92 0.65
C GLY A 11 -3.58 7.33 0.08
N ASP A 12 -2.47 7.94 0.48
CA ASP A 12 -2.02 9.22 -0.06
C ASP A 12 -0.85 9.04 -1.05
N GLY A 13 -0.79 9.94 -2.04
CA GLY A 13 0.29 9.97 -3.04
C GLY A 13 0.31 8.74 -3.97
N PHE A 14 1.44 8.55 -4.65
CA PHE A 14 1.58 7.50 -5.66
C PHE A 14 1.68 6.08 -5.08
N GLY A 15 2.05 5.94 -3.80
CA GLY A 15 2.27 4.64 -3.17
C GLY A 15 3.39 3.81 -3.83
N PHE A 16 4.40 4.46 -4.43
CA PHE A 16 5.53 3.74 -5.01
C PHE A 16 6.33 3.02 -3.93
N THR A 17 6.67 1.77 -4.20
CA THR A 17 7.35 0.88 -3.27
C THR A 17 8.68 0.39 -3.80
N TRP A 18 8.93 0.51 -5.11
CA TRP A 18 10.13 -0.02 -5.74
C TRP A 18 10.74 0.92 -6.79
N PRO A 19 12.07 0.92 -6.97
CA PRO A 19 13.07 0.39 -6.02
C PRO A 19 13.11 1.27 -4.75
N ALA A 20 13.42 0.68 -3.59
CA ALA A 20 13.42 1.39 -2.31
C ALA A 20 14.34 2.63 -2.29
N GLU A 21 15.46 2.59 -3.01
CA GLU A 21 16.42 3.71 -3.12
C GLU A 21 15.88 4.90 -3.92
N PHE A 22 14.95 4.65 -4.85
CA PHE A 22 14.32 5.69 -5.68
C PHE A 22 12.94 5.22 -6.19
N PRO A 23 11.88 5.31 -5.36
CA PRO A 23 10.59 4.68 -5.67
C PRO A 23 9.92 5.31 -6.89
N VAL A 24 9.63 4.50 -7.90
CA VAL A 24 9.01 4.95 -9.16
C VAL A 24 7.89 4.04 -9.65
N VAL A 25 7.73 2.84 -9.08
CA VAL A 25 6.61 1.95 -9.39
C VAL A 25 5.96 1.41 -8.12
N ARG A 26 4.66 1.12 -8.23
CA ARG A 26 3.84 0.50 -7.19
C ARG A 26 3.43 -0.89 -7.63
N ILE A 27 4.22 -1.89 -7.24
CA ILE A 27 3.96 -3.31 -7.58
C ILE A 27 3.49 -4.13 -6.37
N ASP A 28 3.60 -3.59 -5.16
CA ASP A 28 3.03 -4.17 -3.95
C ASP A 28 1.60 -3.67 -3.72
N GLN A 29 0.71 -4.58 -3.32
CA GLN A 29 -0.71 -4.29 -3.15
C GLN A 29 -1.25 -4.92 -1.87
N VAL A 30 -2.07 -4.16 -1.13
CA VAL A 30 -2.97 -4.71 -0.10
C VAL A 30 -4.39 -4.64 -0.67
N LEU A 31 -5.02 -5.81 -0.81
CA LEU A 31 -6.35 -5.94 -1.40
C LEU A 31 -7.37 -6.34 -0.34
N PHE A 32 -8.54 -5.70 -0.35
CA PHE A 32 -9.60 -5.93 0.63
C PHE A 32 -10.97 -6.22 0.00
N ARG A 33 -11.85 -6.83 0.80
CA ARG A 33 -13.27 -7.01 0.56
C ARG A 33 -13.98 -7.28 1.89
N GLY A 34 -15.15 -6.65 2.09
CA GLY A 34 -15.99 -6.91 3.28
C GLY A 34 -15.46 -6.28 4.57
N VAL A 35 -14.51 -5.34 4.45
CA VAL A 35 -13.97 -4.48 5.53
C VAL A 35 -13.88 -3.06 5.00
N GLU A 36 -13.85 -2.10 5.91
CA GLU A 36 -13.65 -0.69 5.58
C GLU A 36 -12.16 -0.31 5.71
N PRO A 37 -11.51 0.24 4.66
CA PRO A 37 -10.13 0.71 4.74
C PRO A 37 -10.08 2.10 5.43
N GLY A 38 -9.34 2.21 6.53
CA GLY A 38 -9.18 3.48 7.26
C GLY A 38 -7.90 4.24 6.90
N SER A 39 -6.87 3.54 6.43
CA SER A 39 -5.61 4.14 6.00
C SER A 39 -4.79 3.17 5.14
N ALA A 40 -3.96 3.72 4.27
CA ALA A 40 -2.88 2.99 3.61
C ALA A 40 -1.63 3.89 3.49
N SER A 41 -0.45 3.33 3.72
CA SER A 41 0.79 4.09 3.59
C SER A 41 2.00 3.21 3.24
N VAL A 42 2.99 3.83 2.63
CA VAL A 42 4.32 3.27 2.40
C VAL A 42 5.22 3.67 3.58
N LEU A 43 5.94 2.70 4.14
CA LEU A 43 6.82 2.87 5.29
C LEU A 43 8.28 3.09 4.85
N PRO A 44 9.14 3.62 5.73
CA PRO A 44 10.57 3.73 5.45
C PRO A 44 11.23 2.39 5.12
N ALA A 45 12.34 2.46 4.37
CA ALA A 45 13.12 1.28 3.98
C ALA A 45 13.62 0.51 5.21
N ASN A 46 13.60 -0.82 5.11
CA ASN A 46 14.00 -1.74 6.18
C ASN A 46 15.13 -2.69 5.77
N GLY A 47 15.84 -2.37 4.69
CA GLY A 47 16.91 -3.20 4.11
C GLY A 47 16.46 -4.12 2.96
N SER A 48 15.16 -4.17 2.64
CA SER A 48 14.66 -4.73 1.39
C SER A 48 14.84 -3.75 0.23
N ASP A 49 14.86 -4.28 -0.99
CA ASP A 49 14.74 -3.54 -2.26
C ASP A 49 13.33 -2.96 -2.51
N HIS A 50 12.34 -3.35 -1.69
CA HIS A 50 11.00 -2.76 -1.64
C HIS A 50 10.78 -1.97 -0.33
N LEU A 51 9.98 -0.91 -0.41
CA LEU A 51 9.43 -0.23 0.77
C LEU A 51 8.22 -1.00 1.31
N PRO A 52 8.12 -1.24 2.63
CA PRO A 52 6.97 -1.92 3.21
C PRO A 52 5.68 -1.10 3.05
N VAL A 53 4.54 -1.78 2.96
CA VAL A 53 3.21 -1.15 2.94
C VAL A 53 2.40 -1.57 4.17
N THR A 54 1.56 -0.66 4.65
CA THR A 54 0.60 -0.94 5.73
C THR A 54 -0.80 -0.49 5.33
N ALA A 55 -1.81 -1.12 5.90
CA ALA A 55 -3.20 -0.72 5.78
C ALA A 55 -3.92 -0.88 7.12
N GLY A 56 -4.65 0.15 7.56
CA GLY A 56 -5.59 0.07 8.67
C GLY A 56 -6.97 -0.33 8.16
N ILE A 57 -7.62 -1.29 8.81
CA ILE A 57 -8.97 -1.77 8.46
C ILE A 57 -9.89 -1.83 9.68
N SER A 58 -11.20 -1.70 9.44
CA SER A 58 -12.27 -1.87 10.43
C SER A 58 -13.46 -2.68 9.87
N TRP A 59 -14.40 -3.06 10.74
CA TRP A 59 -15.59 -3.87 10.43
C TRP A 59 -16.88 -3.08 10.65
#